data_AF-A0A2M7EJF1-F1
#
_entry.id   AF-A0A2M7EJF1-F1
#
_cell.length_a   1.000
_cell.length_b   1.000
_cell.length_c   1.000
_cell.angle_alpha   90.00
_cell.angle_beta   90.00
_cell.angle_gamma   90.00
#
_symmetry.space_group_name_H-M   'P 1'
#
loop_
_entity.id
_entity.type
_entity.pdbx_description
1 polymer ?
#
loop_
_entity_poly.entity_id
_entity_poly.type
_entity_poly.pdbx_seq_one_letter_code
_entity_poly.pdbx_strand_id
1 'polypeptide(L)'
;DEIAVINSALGASFAGVRSSVGTSGGGFALMVEALSMSGITELPIVVFISQRPGPATGMPTWTEQAELLFAIHGGHGEFPKIVLAPGDHQEMVELTLQAFDLADIYQLPVIVMSDMLLSESHRSIP
;
A
#
# COMPACT_ATOMS: atom_id res chain seq x y z
N ASP A 1 -16.34 -1.99 -2.25
CA ASP A 1 -15.60 -1.73 -1.01
C ASP A 1 -14.14 -2.07 -1.24
N GLU A 2 -13.30 -1.94 -0.22
CA GLU A 2 -11.86 -2.18 -0.29
C GLU A 2 -11.52 -3.62 -0.67
N ILE A 3 -12.36 -4.59 -0.29
CA ILE A 3 -12.23 -6.00 -0.70
C ILE A 3 -12.38 -6.11 -2.22
N ALA A 4 -13.44 -5.52 -2.80
CA ALA A 4 -13.65 -5.54 -4.24
C ALA A 4 -12.57 -4.79 -5.01
N VAL A 5 -12.07 -3.68 -4.46
CA VAL A 5 -11.02 -2.84 -5.08
C VAL A 5 -9.72 -3.61 -5.22
N ILE A 6 -9.21 -4.23 -4.15
CA ILE A 6 -7.95 -5.00 -4.24
C ILE A 6 -8.08 -6.23 -5.13
N ASN A 7 -9.20 -6.96 -5.07
CA ASN A 7 -9.41 -8.12 -5.94
C ASN A 7 -9.51 -7.73 -7.41
N SER A 8 -10.09 -6.57 -7.72
CA SER A 8 -10.12 -6.04 -9.10
C SER A 8 -8.71 -5.66 -9.58
N ALA A 9 -7.90 -5.05 -8.73
CA ALA A 9 -6.51 -4.74 -9.05
C ALA A 9 -5.68 -6.02 -9.26
N LEU A 10 -5.88 -7.05 -8.45
CA LEU A 10 -5.23 -8.35 -8.66
C LEU A 10 -5.69 -9.04 -9.95
N GLY A 11 -6.96 -8.91 -10.33
CA GLY A 11 -7.45 -9.35 -11.63
C GLY A 11 -6.76 -8.62 -12.79
N ALA A 12 -6.51 -7.31 -12.64
CA ALA A 12 -5.75 -6.53 -13.62
C ALA A 12 -4.26 -6.96 -13.66
N SER A 13 -3.65 -7.17 -12.49
CA SER A 13 -2.28 -7.72 -12.37
C SER A 13 -2.15 -9.05 -13.10
N PHE A 14 -3.10 -9.97 -12.90
CA PHE A 14 -3.14 -11.26 -13.59
C PHE A 14 -3.27 -11.10 -15.12
N ALA A 15 -3.96 -10.06 -15.60
CA ALA A 15 -4.03 -9.74 -17.03
C ALA A 15 -2.74 -9.12 -17.60
N GLY A 16 -1.72 -8.90 -16.77
CA GLY A 16 -0.40 -8.42 -17.18
C GLY A 16 -0.21 -6.91 -17.12
N VAL A 17 -1.13 -6.17 -16.49
CA VAL A 17 -0.96 -4.71 -16.29
C VAL A 17 -0.42 -4.39 -14.90
N ARG A 18 0.46 -3.40 -14.81
CA ARG A 18 0.83 -2.82 -13.51
C ARG A 18 -0.41 -2.26 -12.84
N SER A 19 -0.69 -2.72 -11.63
CA SER A 19 -1.90 -2.36 -10.88
C SER A 19 -1.55 -1.81 -9.49
N SER A 20 -2.40 -0.93 -8.99
CA SER A 20 -2.24 -0.39 -7.65
C SER A 20 -3.59 0.00 -7.05
N VAL A 21 -3.59 0.15 -5.72
CA VAL A 21 -4.75 0.64 -4.95
C VAL A 21 -4.29 1.65 -3.92
N GLY A 22 -5.13 2.63 -3.61
CA GLY A 22 -4.92 3.59 -2.53
C GLY A 22 -5.94 3.38 -1.42
N THR A 23 -5.47 3.42 -0.17
CA THR A 23 -6.30 3.22 1.03
C THR A 23 -5.67 3.89 2.26
N SER A 24 -6.27 3.68 3.42
CA SER A 24 -5.78 4.03 4.76
C SER A 24 -6.01 2.84 5.70
N GLY A 25 -5.57 2.87 6.96
CA GLY A 25 -5.53 1.67 7.82
C GLY A 25 -6.82 0.87 7.92
N GLY A 26 -7.97 1.54 8.08
CA GLY A 26 -9.27 0.86 8.14
C GLY A 26 -9.62 0.10 6.85
N GLY A 27 -9.29 0.69 5.70
CA GLY A 27 -9.49 0.03 4.41
C GLY A 27 -8.44 -1.05 4.14
N PHE A 28 -7.19 -0.82 4.51
CA PHE A 28 -6.13 -1.82 4.44
C PHE A 28 -6.48 -3.07 5.26
N ALA A 29 -7.13 -2.90 6.42
CA ALA A 29 -7.61 -4.02 7.23
C ALA A 29 -8.64 -4.91 6.53
N LEU A 30 -9.39 -4.37 5.56
CA LEU A 30 -10.29 -5.16 4.72
C LEU A 30 -9.56 -5.86 3.57
N MET A 31 -8.39 -5.37 3.18
CA MET A 31 -7.63 -5.89 2.05
C MET A 31 -6.70 -7.06 2.40
N VAL A 32 -6.42 -7.31 3.69
CA VAL A 32 -5.36 -8.25 4.13
C VAL A 32 -5.54 -9.69 3.63
N GLU A 33 -6.77 -10.16 3.43
CA GLU A 33 -7.03 -11.50 2.87
C GLU A 33 -6.56 -11.59 1.41
N ALA A 34 -6.89 -10.58 0.60
CA ALA A 34 -6.44 -10.50 -0.78
C ALA A 34 -4.93 -10.19 -0.89
N LEU A 35 -4.35 -9.51 0.10
CA LEU A 35 -2.90 -9.35 0.20
C LEU A 35 -2.19 -10.69 0.43
N SER A 36 -2.75 -11.56 1.27
CA SER A 36 -2.28 -12.96 1.38
C SER A 36 -2.44 -13.71 0.06
N MET A 37 -3.55 -13.51 -0.66
CA MET A 37 -3.75 -14.09 -1.99
C MET A 37 -2.67 -13.65 -2.97
N SER A 38 -2.35 -12.35 -3.03
CA SER A 38 -1.31 -11.85 -3.95
C SER A 38 0.07 -12.45 -3.67
N GLY A 39 0.37 -12.72 -2.39
CA GLY A 39 1.60 -13.39 -1.99
C GLY A 39 1.70 -14.85 -2.46
N ILE A 40 0.62 -15.63 -2.35
CA ILE A 40 0.63 -17.04 -2.79
C ILE A 40 0.49 -17.21 -4.30
N THR A 41 -0.17 -16.27 -4.99
CA THR A 41 -0.32 -16.30 -6.45
C THR A 41 0.80 -15.57 -7.17
N GLU A 42 1.77 -15.00 -6.45
CA GLU A 42 2.89 -14.22 -7.00
C GLU A 42 2.41 -13.09 -7.94
N LEU A 43 1.32 -12.41 -7.55
CA LEU A 43 0.74 -11.33 -8.34
C LEU A 43 1.32 -9.99 -7.89
N PRO A 44 2.02 -9.26 -8.77
CA PRO A 44 2.58 -7.95 -8.43
C PRO A 44 1.47 -6.92 -8.23
N ILE A 45 1.52 -6.20 -7.11
CA ILE A 45 0.58 -5.12 -6.80
C ILE A 45 1.26 -4.10 -5.89
N VAL A 46 0.99 -2.81 -6.13
CA VAL A 46 1.40 -1.73 -5.24
C VAL A 46 0.21 -1.24 -4.41
N VAL A 47 0.35 -1.22 -3.09
CA VAL A 47 -0.68 -0.75 -2.15
C VAL A 47 -0.20 0.52 -1.47
N PHE A 48 -0.88 1.63 -1.70
CA PHE A 48 -0.61 2.89 -1.02
C PHE A 48 -1.44 2.98 0.26
N ILE A 49 -0.76 3.17 1.39
CA ILE A 49 -1.39 3.42 2.69
C ILE A 49 -1.09 4.86 3.08
N SER A 50 -2.10 5.73 2.99
CA SER A 50 -2.05 7.06 3.59
C SER A 50 -2.51 6.96 5.04
N GLN A 51 -1.56 6.92 5.97
CA GLN A 51 -1.83 6.70 7.38
C GLN A 51 -2.56 7.90 8.00
N ARG A 52 -3.59 7.60 8.79
CA ARG A 52 -4.34 8.56 9.60
C ARG A 52 -4.66 7.92 10.94
N PRO A 53 -4.95 8.69 12.00
CA PRO A 53 -5.12 8.11 13.30
C PRO A 53 -6.24 7.07 13.36
N GLY A 54 -5.92 5.93 13.98
CA GLY A 54 -6.85 4.88 14.37
C GLY A 54 -7.09 4.87 15.90
N PRO A 55 -7.55 3.75 16.48
CA PRO A 55 -8.10 2.56 15.82
C PRO A 55 -9.49 2.83 15.22
N ALA A 56 -9.97 1.89 14.39
CA ALA A 56 -11.25 1.98 13.70
C ALA A 56 -11.39 3.27 12.87
N THR A 57 -12.46 4.04 13.05
CA THR A 57 -12.63 5.31 12.33
C THR A 57 -11.58 6.34 12.74
N GLY A 58 -11.11 6.31 13.98
CA GLY A 58 -10.13 7.25 14.54
C GLY A 58 -10.40 8.71 14.16
N MET A 59 -9.38 9.44 13.69
CA MET A 59 -9.46 10.85 13.28
C MET A 59 -9.11 10.98 11.79
N PRO A 60 -10.10 11.00 10.88
CA PRO A 60 -9.83 10.88 9.45
C PRO A 60 -9.00 12.00 8.80
N THR A 61 -8.92 13.17 9.44
CA THR A 61 -8.29 14.37 8.88
C THR A 61 -6.99 14.76 9.60
N TRP A 62 -6.47 13.87 10.45
CA TRP A 62 -5.24 14.10 11.22
C TRP A 62 -4.15 13.17 10.71
N THR A 63 -2.89 13.48 11.02
CA THR A 63 -1.74 12.64 10.68
C THR A 63 -1.34 11.75 11.87
N GLU A 64 -0.98 10.51 11.57
CA GLU A 64 -0.35 9.56 12.50
C GLU A 64 0.47 8.55 11.69
N GLN A 65 1.47 7.92 12.31
CA GLN A 65 2.31 6.88 11.72
C GLN A 65 2.28 5.60 12.58
N ALA A 66 1.08 5.09 12.89
CA ALA A 66 0.88 3.99 13.83
C ALA A 66 0.65 2.62 13.16
N GLU A 67 0.74 2.52 11.84
CA GLU A 67 0.30 1.33 11.08
C GLU A 67 1.47 0.46 10.58
N LEU A 68 2.72 0.85 10.86
CA LEU A 68 3.92 0.17 10.32
C LEU A 68 3.93 -1.33 10.60
N LEU A 69 3.74 -1.73 11.86
CA LEU A 69 3.75 -3.15 12.22
C LEU A 69 2.57 -3.91 11.61
N PHE A 70 1.43 -3.23 11.40
CA PHE A 70 0.29 -3.84 10.74
C PHE A 70 0.54 -4.04 9.24
N ALA A 71 1.19 -3.10 8.56
CA ALA A 71 1.60 -3.26 7.17
C ALA A 71 2.62 -4.40 7.00
N ILE A 72 3.58 -4.54 7.92
CA ILE A 72 4.60 -5.60 7.89
C ILE A 72 3.98 -6.98 8.15
N HIS A 73 3.13 -7.09 9.17
CA HIS A 73 2.60 -8.37 9.65
C HIS A 73 1.19 -8.70 9.12
N GLY A 74 0.60 -7.83 8.30
CA GLY A 74 -0.73 -8.03 7.72
C GLY A 74 -0.78 -9.21 6.76
N GLY A 75 -1.90 -9.95 6.83
CA GLY A 75 -2.12 -11.18 6.07
C GLY A 75 -1.82 -12.44 6.89
N HIS A 76 -2.63 -13.48 6.73
CA HIS A 76 -2.40 -14.76 7.39
C HIS A 76 -1.34 -15.59 6.66
N GLY A 77 -0.60 -16.40 7.41
CA GLY A 77 0.51 -17.20 6.88
C GLY A 77 1.78 -16.38 6.67
N GLU A 78 2.72 -16.92 5.88
CA GLU A 78 4.00 -16.28 5.59
C GLU A 78 4.14 -16.07 4.09
N PHE A 79 4.44 -14.84 3.69
CA PHE A 79 4.73 -14.45 2.31
C PHE A 79 5.53 -13.15 2.31
N PRO A 80 6.45 -12.98 1.35
CA PRO A 80 7.28 -11.80 1.30
C PRO A 80 6.45 -10.56 0.93
N LYS A 81 6.79 -9.45 1.57
CA LYS A 81 6.24 -8.11 1.31
C LYS A 81 7.41 -7.13 1.32
N ILE A 82 7.37 -6.13 0.45
CA ILE A 82 8.27 -4.97 0.56
C ILE A 82 7.46 -3.82 1.12
N VAL A 83 8.02 -3.09 2.08
CA VAL A 83 7.41 -1.89 2.66
C VAL A 83 8.36 -0.72 2.45
N LEU A 84 7.89 0.31 1.77
CA LEU A 84 8.59 1.58 1.52
C LEU A 84 7.89 2.70 2.28
N ALA A 85 8.65 3.61 2.89
CA ALA A 85 8.12 4.73 3.67
C ALA A 85 8.82 6.04 3.25
N PRO A 86 8.35 6.72 2.19
CA PRO A 86 8.88 8.02 1.78
C PRO A 86 8.74 9.08 2.87
N GLY A 87 9.78 9.91 3.04
CA GLY A 87 9.84 11.00 3.99
C GLY A 87 9.41 12.36 3.44
N ASP A 88 9.39 12.53 2.11
CA ASP A 88 8.94 13.78 1.47
C ASP A 88 8.35 13.59 0.05
N HIS A 89 7.92 14.69 -0.58
CA HIS A 89 7.29 14.67 -1.90
C HIS A 89 8.19 14.16 -3.02
N GLN A 90 9.51 14.35 -2.92
CA GLN A 90 10.44 13.85 -3.93
C GLN A 90 10.60 12.35 -3.77
N GLU A 91 10.82 11.88 -2.54
CA GLU A 91 10.89 10.45 -2.24
C GLU A 91 9.58 9.72 -2.59
N MET A 92 8.41 10.37 -2.42
CA MET A 92 7.13 9.79 -2.86
C MET A 92 7.14 9.43 -4.34
N VAL A 93 7.71 10.29 -5.20
CA VAL A 93 7.79 10.03 -6.65
C VAL A 93 8.80 8.91 -6.93
N GLU A 94 10.00 9.03 -6.37
CA GLU A 94 11.10 8.10 -6.61
C GLU A 94 10.77 6.68 -6.11
N LEU A 95 10.27 6.56 -4.88
CA LEU A 95 9.89 5.28 -4.28
C LEU A 95 8.62 4.70 -4.90
N THR A 96 7.73 5.52 -5.47
CA THR A 96 6.60 4.99 -6.22
C THR A 96 7.06 4.28 -7.50
N LEU A 97 7.98 4.89 -8.26
CA LEU A 97 8.56 4.25 -9.44
C LEU A 97 9.28 2.95 -9.05
N GLN A 98 10.09 3.03 -8.00
CA GLN A 98 10.79 1.87 -7.47
C GLN A 98 9.81 0.78 -6.97
N ALA A 99 8.68 1.14 -6.37
CA ALA A 99 7.69 0.18 -5.88
C ALA A 99 7.13 -0.68 -7.00
N PHE A 100 6.79 -0.08 -8.14
CA PHE A 100 6.30 -0.84 -9.30
C PHE A 100 7.38 -1.75 -9.87
N ASP A 101 8.61 -1.28 -9.97
CA ASP A 101 9.71 -2.10 -10.48
C ASP A 101 10.04 -3.26 -9.52
N LEU A 102 10.04 -3.02 -8.22
CA LEU A 102 10.22 -4.05 -7.20
C LEU A 102 9.08 -5.08 -7.21
N ALA A 103 7.82 -4.63 -7.37
CA ALA A 103 6.67 -5.52 -7.47
C ALA A 103 6.83 -6.47 -8.66
N ASP A 104 7.18 -5.93 -9.83
CA ASP A 104 7.36 -6.73 -11.05
C ASP A 104 8.58 -7.67 -10.98
N ILE A 105 9.72 -7.20 -10.46
CA ILE A 105 10.97 -7.99 -10.39
C ILE A 105 10.79 -9.18 -9.44
N TYR A 106 10.17 -8.94 -8.29
CA TYR A 106 10.06 -9.96 -7.23
C TYR A 106 8.69 -10.65 -7.19
N GLN A 107 7.77 -10.27 -8.07
CA GLN A 107 6.42 -10.85 -8.18
C GLN A 107 5.69 -10.93 -6.84
N LEU A 108 5.72 -9.82 -6.08
CA LEU A 108 5.19 -9.76 -4.72
C LEU A 108 4.44 -8.44 -4.47
N PRO A 109 3.60 -8.37 -3.41
CA PRO A 109 2.99 -7.12 -2.99
C PRO A 109 4.01 -6.13 -2.41
N VAL A 110 3.96 -4.88 -2.88
CA VAL A 110 4.74 -3.76 -2.34
C VAL A 110 3.80 -2.76 -1.70
N ILE A 111 4.09 -2.37 -0.45
CA ILE A 111 3.32 -1.39 0.31
C ILE A 111 4.11 -0.09 0.36
N VAL A 112 3.50 1.00 -0.07
CA VAL A 112 4.06 2.35 0.06
C VAL A 112 3.28 3.08 1.15
N MET A 113 3.96 3.37 2.25
CA MET A 113 3.38 4.01 3.43
C MET A 113 3.68 5.50 3.44
N SER A 114 2.63 6.31 3.38
CA SER A 114 2.68 7.75 3.60
C SER A 114 1.90 8.08 4.88
N ASP A 115 1.72 9.36 5.17
CA ASP A 115 0.84 9.86 6.20
C ASP A 115 -0.03 11.00 5.67
N MET A 116 -1.04 11.40 6.45
CA MET A 116 -1.99 12.43 6.04
C MET A 116 -1.32 13.81 5.83
N LEU A 117 -0.23 14.10 6.55
CA LEU A 117 0.51 15.36 6.39
C LEU A 117 1.20 15.39 5.02
N LEU A 118 1.92 14.33 4.66
CA LEU A 118 2.61 14.25 3.37
C LEU A 118 1.61 14.16 2.21
N SER A 119 0.50 13.45 2.40
CA SER A 119 -0.55 13.28 1.38
C SER A 119 -1.29 14.58 1.04
N GLU A 120 -1.57 15.42 2.05
CA GLU A 120 -2.36 16.66 1.87
C GLU A 120 -1.48 17.92 1.72
N SER A 121 -0.19 17.84 2.04
CA SER A 121 0.73 18.96 1.85
C SER A 121 1.16 19.08 0.39
N HIS A 122 1.52 20.30 -0.01
CA HIS A 122 2.04 20.59 -1.35
C HIS A 122 3.43 21.21 -1.25
N ARG A 123 4.30 20.84 -2.18
CA ARG A 123 5.66 21.36 -2.30
C ARG A 123 6.05 21.44 -3.77
N SER A 124 6.69 22.53 -4.19
CA SER A 124 7.34 22.59 -5.49
C SER A 124 8.62 21.75 -5.43
N ILE A 125 8.69 20.71 -6.26
CA ILE A 125 9.89 19.88 -6.45
C ILE A 125 10.60 20.30 -7.75
N PRO A 126 11.94 20.17 -7.83
CA PRO A 126 12.73 20.53 -9.01
C PRO A 126 12.32 19.81 -10.29
#